data_AF-H2XX57-F1
#
_entry.id   AF-H2XX57-F1
#
_cell.length_a   1.000
_cell.length_b   1.000
_cell.length_c   1.000
_cell.angle_alpha   90.00
_cell.angle_beta   90.00
_cell.angle_gamma   90.00
#
_symmetry.space_group_name_H-M   'P 1'
#
loop_
_entity.id
_entity.type
_entity.pdbx_description
1 polymer ?
#
loop_
_entity_poly.entity_id
_entity_poly.type
_entity_poly.pdbx_seq_one_letter_code
_entity_poly.pdbx_strand_id
1 'polypeptide(L)'
;VAAIKCTNELKRRACNTAESPQRIISEELSKLDEDSATQIAPERTLRRAIRRHKQKNDTGPAIPRSRDFQIPQVYQQLENGETFLLHDSGRTNSLRMLVFCSTSGLAALSANEHWFMDGTFKTAPEHFMQIYTVHSFSDGIVTPSVFALLPETYTALFRILQIASGNNLNPKSVLVDFEKASINALEEVFTASQIQGCLFHLSQSVFRKIQQLGLQQLYRSNSEISLKVKMLTALSFVPERDMAEALSAVLNNFPPELASLGEYFEETYIGRAIPNGRRQPIFPISLWNTLARVRNNLPRTNNHLEGWHRRMASNVDCYHLNIWKLINIFKKEDRLASIVRTQHMSGADGAPRRKKYKDLDARIQNLVTNY
;
A
#
# COMPACT_ATOMS: atom_id res chain seq x y z
N VAL A 1 -7.18 38.50 28.36
CA VAL A 1 -5.86 38.59 27.65
C VAL A 1 -5.40 37.23 27.12
N ALA A 2 -5.45 36.15 27.91
CA ALA A 2 -5.03 34.81 27.49
C ALA A 2 -5.84 34.26 26.30
N ALA A 3 -7.16 34.39 26.29
CA ALA A 3 -8.02 33.95 25.18
C ALA A 3 -7.68 34.62 23.82
N ILE A 4 -7.35 35.91 23.84
CA ILE A 4 -6.91 36.66 22.65
C ILE A 4 -5.55 36.17 22.17
N LYS A 5 -4.59 35.95 23.09
CA LYS A 5 -3.27 35.37 22.76
C LYS A 5 -3.41 33.98 22.14
N CYS A 6 -4.23 33.11 22.71
CA CYS A 6 -4.52 31.78 22.15
C CYS A 6 -5.12 31.91 20.73
N THR A 7 -6.11 32.78 20.53
CA THR A 7 -6.72 32.97 19.20
C THR A 7 -5.71 33.46 18.15
N ASN A 8 -4.79 34.34 18.53
CA ASN A 8 -3.72 34.82 17.65
C ASN A 8 -2.70 33.72 17.35
N GLU A 9 -2.37 32.89 18.34
CA GLU A 9 -1.46 31.76 18.17
C GLU A 9 -2.05 30.67 17.28
N LEU A 10 -3.35 30.37 17.43
CA LEU A 10 -4.08 29.48 16.53
C LEU A 10 -3.99 29.97 15.07
N LYS A 11 -4.14 31.28 14.82
CA LYS A 11 -3.99 31.86 13.48
C LYS A 11 -2.54 31.79 13.00
N ARG A 12 -1.56 32.13 13.84
CA ARG A 12 -0.13 32.09 13.51
C ARG A 12 0.31 30.68 13.13
N ARG A 13 -0.02 29.68 13.94
CA ARG A 13 0.24 28.26 13.66
C ARG A 13 -0.52 27.77 12.43
N ALA A 14 -1.74 28.27 12.20
CA ALA A 14 -2.46 27.96 10.97
C ALA A 14 -1.65 28.36 9.72
N CYS A 15 -1.03 29.54 9.71
CA CYS A 15 -0.26 30.04 8.56
C CYS A 15 1.11 29.37 8.41
N ASN A 16 1.79 29.09 9.53
CA ASN A 16 3.22 28.82 9.51
C ASN A 16 3.58 27.34 9.71
N THR A 17 2.59 26.46 9.88
CA THR A 17 2.83 25.04 10.18
C THR A 17 1.99 24.13 9.30
N ALA A 18 2.45 22.89 9.09
CA ALA A 18 1.70 21.83 8.40
C ALA A 18 0.71 21.09 9.32
N GLU A 19 0.56 21.51 10.59
CA GLU A 19 -0.20 20.80 11.61
C GLU A 19 -1.71 20.80 11.34
N SER A 20 -2.41 19.77 11.79
CA SER A 20 -3.87 19.70 11.64
C SER A 20 -4.58 20.72 12.51
N PRO A 21 -5.80 21.15 12.10
CA PRO A 21 -6.64 21.99 12.95
C PRO A 21 -6.86 21.37 14.34
N GLN A 22 -6.95 20.04 14.44
CA GLN A 22 -7.18 19.35 15.71
C GLN A 22 -5.95 19.41 16.62
N ARG A 23 -4.75 19.16 16.08
CA ARG A 23 -3.50 19.27 16.83
C ARG A 23 -3.25 20.70 17.32
N ILE A 24 -3.42 21.68 16.44
CA ILE A 24 -3.26 23.11 16.78
C ILE A 24 -4.24 23.52 17.89
N ILE A 25 -5.51 23.12 17.81
CA ILE A 25 -6.51 23.43 18.85
C ILE A 25 -6.15 22.74 20.16
N SER A 26 -5.91 21.43 20.12
CA SER A 26 -5.66 20.64 21.33
C SER A 26 -4.46 21.15 22.12
N GLU A 27 -3.37 21.54 21.44
CA GLU A 27 -2.16 22.01 22.09
C GLU A 27 -2.25 23.46 22.57
N GLU A 28 -3.03 24.33 21.94
CA GLU A 28 -3.18 25.71 22.41
C GLU A 28 -4.27 25.85 23.48
N LEU A 29 -5.38 25.10 23.37
CA LEU A 29 -6.44 25.14 24.36
C LEU A 29 -6.01 24.48 25.68
N SER A 30 -5.12 23.49 25.65
CA SER A 30 -4.60 22.86 26.88
C SER A 30 -3.74 23.80 27.74
N LYS A 31 -3.36 24.97 27.21
CA LYS A 31 -2.57 25.98 27.91
C LYS A 31 -3.44 27.05 28.61
N LEU A 32 -4.76 26.96 28.48
CA LEU A 32 -5.70 27.93 29.06
C LEU A 32 -6.24 27.44 30.39
N ASP A 33 -6.46 28.38 31.32
CA ASP A 33 -7.29 28.19 32.50
C ASP A 33 -8.79 28.14 32.14
N GLU A 34 -9.60 27.61 33.05
CA GLU A 34 -11.05 27.40 32.84
C GLU A 34 -11.79 28.71 32.53
N ASP A 35 -11.46 29.80 33.23
CA ASP A 35 -12.08 31.11 33.01
C ASP A 35 -11.76 31.66 31.62
N SER A 36 -10.51 31.55 31.19
CA SER A 36 -10.08 31.94 29.84
C SER A 36 -10.67 31.06 28.75
N ALA A 37 -10.93 29.77 29.03
CA ALA A 37 -11.52 28.84 28.07
C ALA A 37 -12.98 29.20 27.74
N THR A 38 -13.74 29.77 28.68
CA THR A 38 -15.13 30.22 28.42
C THR A 38 -15.22 31.33 27.37
N GLN A 39 -14.14 32.08 27.17
CA GLN A 39 -14.07 33.17 26.19
C GLN A 39 -13.60 32.72 24.80
N ILE A 40 -13.27 31.43 24.63
CA ILE A 40 -12.84 30.85 23.37
C ILE A 40 -14.04 30.36 22.56
N ALA A 41 -14.00 30.56 21.25
CA ALA A 41 -15.04 30.07 20.36
C ALA A 41 -15.13 28.54 20.38
N PRO A 42 -16.32 27.94 20.16
CA PRO A 42 -16.47 26.49 20.11
C PRO A 42 -15.50 25.83 19.13
N GLU A 43 -15.04 24.63 19.45
CA GLU A 43 -14.03 23.90 18.69
C GLU A 43 -14.36 23.81 17.18
N ARG A 44 -15.63 23.56 16.82
CA ARG A 44 -16.09 23.52 15.43
C ARG A 44 -15.80 24.84 14.69
N THR A 45 -15.99 25.98 15.35
CA THR A 45 -15.74 27.31 14.80
C THR A 45 -14.25 27.56 14.63
N LEU A 46 -13.44 27.18 15.63
CA LEU A 46 -11.97 27.26 15.55
C LEU A 46 -11.42 26.41 14.41
N ARG A 47 -11.88 25.16 14.27
CA ARG A 47 -11.49 24.27 13.17
C ARG A 47 -11.78 24.92 11.81
N ARG A 48 -12.95 25.54 11.66
CA ARG A 48 -13.33 26.25 10.42
C ARG A 48 -12.46 27.50 10.18
N ALA A 49 -12.15 28.26 11.23
CA ALA A 49 -11.32 29.46 11.15
C ALA A 49 -9.86 29.14 10.78
N ILE A 50 -9.29 28.08 11.39
CA ILE A 50 -7.95 27.57 11.07
C ILE A 50 -7.89 27.08 9.64
N ARG A 51 -8.89 26.30 9.19
CA ARG A 51 -8.98 25.84 7.80
C ARG A 51 -9.03 27.02 6.81
N ARG A 52 -9.82 28.05 7.11
CA ARG A 52 -9.90 29.27 6.29
C ARG A 52 -8.59 30.04 6.25
N HIS A 53 -7.89 30.20 7.38
CA HIS A 53 -6.58 30.88 7.41
C HIS A 53 -5.52 30.08 6.66
N LYS A 54 -5.49 28.75 6.85
CA LYS A 54 -4.65 27.84 6.05
C LYS A 54 -4.92 28.01 4.56
N GLN A 55 -6.18 28.01 4.13
CA GLN A 55 -6.55 28.20 2.72
C GLN A 55 -6.24 29.60 2.18
N LYS A 56 -6.43 30.66 2.98
CA LYS A 56 -6.18 32.04 2.56
C LYS A 56 -4.68 32.33 2.37
N ASN A 57 -3.83 31.68 3.16
CA ASN A 57 -2.39 31.80 3.09
C ASN A 57 -1.72 30.63 2.34
N ASP A 58 -2.51 29.69 1.81
CA ASP A 58 -2.03 28.73 0.84
C ASP A 58 -1.82 29.49 -0.46
N THR A 59 -0.60 30.01 -0.66
CA THR A 59 -0.15 30.60 -1.93
C THR A 59 0.02 29.54 -3.02
N GLY A 60 -0.35 28.30 -2.73
CA GLY A 60 -0.42 27.23 -3.70
C GLY A 60 -1.45 27.51 -4.80
N PRO A 61 -1.35 26.80 -5.93
CA PRO A 61 -2.31 26.91 -7.01
C PRO A 61 -3.71 26.54 -6.53
N ALA A 62 -4.73 27.07 -7.21
CA ALA A 62 -6.11 26.67 -6.97
C ALA A 62 -6.26 25.15 -7.01
N ILE A 63 -7.01 24.58 -6.06
CA ILE A 63 -7.29 23.15 -6.04
C ILE A 63 -8.17 22.82 -7.26
N PRO A 64 -7.74 21.89 -8.13
CA PRO A 64 -8.52 21.52 -9.30
C PRO A 64 -9.90 20.98 -8.93
N ARG A 65 -10.92 21.45 -9.66
CA ARG A 65 -12.31 20.98 -9.52
C ARG A 65 -12.66 19.85 -10.50
N SER A 66 -11.74 19.51 -11.39
CA SER A 66 -11.86 18.41 -12.35
C SER A 66 -10.48 17.82 -12.65
N ARG A 67 -10.44 16.76 -13.49
CA ARG A 67 -9.21 16.19 -14.08
C ARG A 67 -8.51 17.13 -15.06
N ASP A 68 -9.20 18.16 -15.56
CA ASP A 68 -8.68 19.10 -16.53
C ASP A 68 -7.99 20.29 -15.84
N PHE A 69 -6.72 20.09 -15.50
CA PHE A 69 -5.88 21.14 -14.93
C PHE A 69 -4.42 20.94 -15.30
N GLN A 70 -3.68 22.04 -15.44
CA GLN A 70 -2.24 21.98 -15.64
C GLN A 70 -1.53 21.78 -14.30
N ILE A 71 -0.56 20.86 -14.26
CA ILE A 71 0.33 20.72 -13.11
C ILE A 71 1.35 21.87 -13.21
N PRO A 72 1.45 22.77 -12.23
CA PRO A 72 2.46 23.83 -12.27
C PRO A 72 3.87 23.26 -12.21
N GLN A 73 4.83 23.94 -12.82
CA GLN A 73 6.23 23.48 -12.92
C GLN A 73 6.84 23.09 -11.58
N VAL A 74 6.55 23.86 -10.51
CA VAL A 74 7.02 23.56 -9.16
C VAL A 74 6.58 22.18 -8.67
N TYR A 75 5.47 21.62 -9.15
CA TYR A 75 5.00 20.27 -8.81
C TYR A 75 5.50 19.19 -9.76
N GLN A 76 6.06 19.58 -10.92
CA GLN A 76 6.64 18.64 -11.88
C GLN A 76 8.09 18.29 -11.57
N GLN A 77 8.78 19.06 -10.72
CA GLN A 77 10.21 18.91 -10.45
C GLN A 77 10.52 18.64 -8.96
N LEU A 78 11.61 17.93 -8.68
CA LEU A 78 12.21 17.83 -7.34
C LEU A 78 12.94 19.13 -6.97
N GLU A 79 13.36 19.25 -5.70
CA GLU A 79 14.10 20.43 -5.20
C GLU A 79 15.44 20.67 -5.92
N ASN A 80 16.07 19.61 -6.43
CA ASN A 80 17.31 19.66 -7.21
C ASN A 80 17.09 20.06 -8.68
N GLY A 81 15.85 20.37 -9.10
CA GLY A 81 15.50 20.72 -10.48
C GLY A 81 15.22 19.52 -11.39
N GLU A 82 15.40 18.30 -10.91
CA GLU A 82 15.12 17.07 -11.65
C GLU A 82 13.63 16.94 -11.98
N THR A 83 13.31 16.49 -13.19
CA THR A 83 11.93 16.16 -13.57
C THR A 83 11.43 14.97 -12.75
N PHE A 84 10.33 15.18 -12.04
CA PHE A 84 9.67 14.17 -11.21
C PHE A 84 8.37 13.66 -11.80
N LEU A 85 7.60 14.52 -12.47
CA LEU A 85 6.44 14.11 -13.26
C LEU A 85 6.95 13.41 -14.52
N LEU A 86 7.04 12.08 -14.45
CA LEU A 86 7.52 11.24 -15.53
C LEU A 86 6.52 11.20 -16.70
N HIS A 87 5.22 11.13 -16.39
CA HIS A 87 4.19 11.06 -17.42
C HIS A 87 2.89 11.73 -16.97
N ASP A 88 2.25 12.41 -17.92
CA ASP A 88 0.90 12.93 -17.84
C ASP A 88 0.17 12.55 -19.13
N SER A 89 -0.83 11.68 -19.05
CA SER A 89 -1.52 11.16 -20.24
C SER A 89 -2.48 12.16 -20.90
N GLY A 90 -2.50 13.40 -20.41
CA GLY A 90 -3.16 14.54 -21.02
C GLY A 90 -4.42 14.98 -20.31
N ARG A 91 -4.65 16.30 -20.29
CA ARG A 91 -5.78 16.95 -19.60
C ARG A 91 -7.15 16.62 -20.18
N THR A 92 -7.20 16.36 -21.49
CA THR A 92 -8.42 15.99 -22.22
C THR A 92 -8.73 14.51 -22.12
N ASN A 93 -7.84 13.70 -21.54
CA ASN A 93 -8.05 12.29 -21.35
C ASN A 93 -8.99 12.06 -20.16
N SER A 94 -10.16 11.46 -20.40
CA SER A 94 -11.10 11.11 -19.33
C SER A 94 -10.51 10.11 -18.33
N LEU A 95 -9.50 9.34 -18.76
CA LEU A 95 -8.70 8.42 -17.98
C LEU A 95 -7.28 8.99 -17.77
N ARG A 96 -7.17 10.28 -17.45
CA ARG A 96 -5.89 10.92 -17.17
C ARG A 96 -5.11 10.13 -16.11
N MET A 97 -3.87 9.80 -16.43
CA MET A 97 -2.91 9.12 -15.58
C MET A 97 -1.76 10.09 -15.31
N LEU A 98 -1.35 10.17 -14.05
CA LEU A 98 -0.15 10.90 -13.64
C LEU A 98 0.85 9.92 -13.04
N VAL A 99 2.07 9.88 -13.57
CA VAL A 99 3.15 9.02 -13.08
C VAL A 99 4.29 9.90 -12.60
N PHE A 100 4.70 9.70 -11.36
CA PHE A 100 5.83 10.39 -10.73
C PHE A 100 6.92 9.37 -10.42
N CYS A 101 8.13 9.66 -10.88
CA CYS A 101 9.29 8.81 -10.71
C CYS A 101 10.55 9.66 -10.86
N SER A 102 11.46 9.60 -9.89
CA SER A 102 12.79 10.17 -10.04
C SER A 102 13.70 9.23 -10.83
N THR A 103 14.80 9.76 -11.35
CA THR A 103 15.91 8.99 -11.93
C THR A 103 16.44 7.96 -10.93
N SER A 104 16.58 8.36 -9.66
CA SER A 104 16.99 7.45 -8.57
C SER A 104 15.98 6.33 -8.34
N GLY A 105 14.68 6.64 -8.36
CA GLY A 105 13.60 5.67 -8.22
C GLY A 105 13.58 4.67 -9.36
N LEU A 106 13.70 5.15 -10.61
CA LEU A 106 13.74 4.31 -11.80
C LEU A 106 14.99 3.42 -11.83
N ALA A 107 16.16 3.97 -11.52
CA ALA A 107 17.41 3.21 -11.41
C ALA A 107 17.30 2.12 -10.33
N ALA A 108 16.64 2.41 -9.21
CA ALA A 108 16.40 1.41 -8.17
C ALA A 108 15.48 0.28 -8.64
N LEU A 109 14.49 0.54 -9.48
CA LEU A 109 13.69 -0.53 -10.09
C LEU A 109 14.52 -1.38 -11.06
N SER A 110 15.31 -0.75 -11.92
CA SER A 110 16.19 -1.46 -12.86
C SER A 110 17.25 -2.31 -12.17
N ALA A 111 17.78 -1.85 -11.03
CA ALA A 111 18.87 -2.53 -10.32
C ALA A 111 18.41 -3.68 -9.40
N ASN A 112 17.11 -3.78 -9.08
CA ASN A 112 16.62 -4.75 -8.09
C ASN A 112 15.68 -5.78 -8.70
N GLU A 113 15.93 -7.05 -8.40
CA GLU A 113 15.20 -8.19 -8.96
C GLU A 113 13.77 -8.36 -8.40
N HIS A 114 13.50 -7.84 -7.21
CA HIS A 114 12.26 -8.10 -6.49
C HIS A 114 11.50 -6.81 -6.22
N TRP A 115 10.25 -6.77 -6.66
CA TRP A 115 9.40 -5.60 -6.51
C TRP A 115 8.17 -5.90 -5.67
N PHE A 116 7.63 -4.84 -5.10
CA PHE A 116 6.38 -4.86 -4.35
C PHE A 116 5.48 -3.78 -4.93
N MET A 117 4.22 -4.10 -5.15
CA MET A 117 3.25 -3.12 -5.64
C MET A 117 1.98 -3.17 -4.82
N ASP A 118 1.38 -2.00 -4.62
CA ASP A 118 0.14 -1.87 -3.86
C ASP A 118 -0.62 -0.62 -4.27
N GLY A 119 -1.95 -0.75 -4.23
CA GLY A 119 -2.91 0.28 -4.59
C GLY A 119 -3.71 0.73 -3.36
N THR A 120 -3.95 2.02 -3.22
CA THR A 120 -4.82 2.55 -2.17
C THR A 120 -5.85 3.54 -2.71
N PHE A 121 -7.12 3.23 -2.43
CA PHE A 121 -8.28 4.01 -2.87
C PHE A 121 -8.61 5.15 -1.89
N LYS A 122 -8.41 4.92 -0.58
CA LYS A 122 -8.90 5.83 0.48
C LYS A 122 -8.26 7.21 0.49
N THR A 123 -7.04 7.32 -0.03
CA THR A 123 -6.25 8.55 -0.03
C THR A 123 -6.11 9.17 -1.42
N ALA A 124 -6.75 8.58 -2.44
CA ALA A 124 -6.72 9.13 -3.78
C ALA A 124 -7.43 10.50 -3.83
N PRO A 125 -6.87 11.50 -4.55
CA PRO A 125 -7.58 12.75 -4.77
C PRO A 125 -8.91 12.49 -5.50
N GLU A 126 -9.91 13.35 -5.28
CA GLU A 126 -11.29 13.21 -5.80
C GLU A 126 -11.39 12.85 -7.30
N HIS A 127 -10.39 13.25 -8.08
CA HIS A 127 -10.34 13.04 -9.52
C HIS A 127 -9.58 11.79 -9.95
N PHE A 128 -9.05 10.97 -9.05
CA PHE A 128 -8.34 9.73 -9.40
C PHE A 128 -8.89 8.58 -8.55
N MET A 129 -8.97 7.39 -9.11
CA MET A 129 -9.58 6.26 -8.41
C MET A 129 -8.66 5.71 -7.33
N GLN A 130 -7.36 5.71 -7.58
CA GLN A 130 -6.38 5.17 -6.66
C GLN A 130 -5.01 5.85 -6.78
N ILE A 131 -4.25 5.74 -5.69
CA ILE A 131 -2.80 5.88 -5.70
C ILE A 131 -2.21 4.49 -5.81
N TYR A 132 -1.40 4.24 -6.83
CA TYR A 132 -0.67 3.00 -7.01
C TYR A 132 0.83 3.26 -6.84
N THR A 133 1.53 2.37 -6.15
CA THR A 133 2.97 2.54 -5.91
C THR A 133 3.76 1.30 -6.26
N VAL A 134 4.96 1.52 -6.79
CA VAL A 134 5.95 0.46 -7.07
C VAL A 134 7.16 0.68 -6.19
N HIS A 135 7.56 -0.36 -5.48
CA HIS A 135 8.67 -0.35 -4.54
C HIS A 135 9.71 -1.37 -4.96
N SER A 136 10.98 -0.96 -4.90
CA SER A 136 12.14 -1.85 -5.08
C SER A 136 12.51 -2.52 -3.76
N PHE A 137 13.02 -3.75 -3.82
CA PHE A 137 13.54 -4.48 -2.68
C PHE A 137 14.98 -4.93 -2.88
N SER A 138 15.81 -4.63 -1.87
CA SER A 138 17.22 -5.00 -1.81
C SER A 138 17.58 -5.35 -0.37
N ASP A 139 18.15 -6.53 -0.11
CA ASP A 139 18.69 -6.95 1.20
C ASP A 139 17.81 -6.66 2.43
N GLY A 140 16.49 -6.90 2.31
CA GLY A 140 15.57 -6.64 3.42
C GLY A 140 15.02 -5.21 3.50
N ILE A 141 15.50 -4.32 2.64
CA ILE A 141 15.05 -2.92 2.54
C ILE A 141 14.06 -2.80 1.38
N VAL A 142 12.91 -2.18 1.64
CA VAL A 142 11.90 -1.86 0.64
C VAL A 142 11.82 -0.34 0.53
N THR A 143 11.95 0.20 -0.68
CA THR A 143 11.84 1.66 -0.90
C THR A 143 10.86 1.99 -2.02
N PRO A 144 10.02 3.03 -1.87
CA PRO A 144 9.17 3.48 -2.96
C PRO A 144 10.03 4.07 -4.08
N SER A 145 9.65 3.74 -5.31
CA SER A 145 10.34 4.19 -6.52
C SER A 145 9.39 4.93 -7.48
N VAL A 146 8.13 4.53 -7.55
CA VAL A 146 7.12 5.12 -8.44
C VAL A 146 5.85 5.40 -7.67
N PHE A 147 5.24 6.55 -7.97
CA PHE A 147 3.93 6.95 -7.47
C PHE A 147 3.03 7.29 -8.66
N ALA A 148 1.89 6.62 -8.76
CA ALA A 148 0.96 6.83 -9.86
C ALA A 148 -0.45 7.17 -9.35
N LEU A 149 -1.10 8.11 -10.03
CA LEU A 149 -2.52 8.38 -9.88
C LEU A 149 -3.22 7.73 -11.08
N LEU A 150 -3.97 6.66 -10.80
CA LEU A 150 -4.56 5.82 -11.85
C LEU A 150 -6.08 6.02 -11.94
N PRO A 151 -6.65 5.96 -13.15
CA PRO A 151 -8.07 5.80 -13.35
C PRO A 151 -8.49 4.34 -13.12
N GLU A 152 -7.98 3.36 -13.88
CA GLU A 152 -8.26 1.91 -13.69
C GLU A 152 -7.31 1.01 -14.52
N THR A 153 -6.30 1.58 -15.19
CA THR A 153 -5.47 0.86 -16.17
C THR A 153 -4.03 0.67 -15.68
N TYR A 154 -3.63 -0.58 -15.49
CA TYR A 154 -2.29 -0.96 -15.03
C TYR A 154 -1.30 -1.16 -16.18
N THR A 155 -1.74 -1.75 -17.31
CA THR A 155 -0.88 -2.04 -18.47
C THR A 155 -0.20 -0.76 -18.98
N ALA A 156 -0.94 0.35 -19.05
CA ALA A 156 -0.39 1.63 -19.47
C ALA A 156 0.72 2.12 -18.53
N LEU A 157 0.53 2.02 -17.21
CA LEU A 157 1.55 2.38 -16.23
C LEU A 157 2.83 1.56 -16.46
N PHE A 158 2.72 0.24 -16.57
CA PHE A 158 3.90 -0.62 -16.70
C PHE A 158 4.63 -0.40 -18.03
N ARG A 159 3.90 -0.16 -19.13
CA ARG A 159 4.51 0.21 -20.42
C ARG A 159 5.23 1.57 -20.36
N ILE A 160 4.64 2.57 -19.69
CA ILE A 160 5.28 3.87 -19.45
C ILE A 160 6.60 3.69 -18.70
N LEU A 161 6.61 2.87 -17.65
CA LEU A 161 7.83 2.57 -16.89
C LEU A 161 8.87 1.86 -17.75
N GLN A 162 8.45 0.90 -18.58
CA GLN A 162 9.38 0.22 -19.49
C GLN A 162 10.02 1.20 -20.47
N ILE A 163 9.22 2.03 -21.14
CA ILE A 163 9.73 3.05 -22.07
C ILE A 163 10.69 4.01 -21.35
N ALA A 164 10.31 4.50 -20.17
CA ALA A 164 11.14 5.41 -19.38
C ALA A 164 12.51 4.81 -19.01
N SER A 165 12.58 3.50 -18.80
CA SER A 165 13.82 2.78 -18.48
C SER A 165 14.68 2.42 -19.69
N GLY A 166 14.21 2.70 -20.92
CA GLY A 166 14.83 2.17 -22.13
C GLY A 166 14.59 0.67 -22.34
N ASN A 167 13.44 0.16 -21.90
CA ASN A 167 13.04 -1.26 -21.90
C ASN A 167 13.91 -2.20 -21.05
N ASN A 168 14.51 -1.67 -19.97
CA ASN A 168 15.46 -2.41 -19.13
C ASN A 168 14.87 -2.96 -17.83
N LEU A 169 13.58 -2.74 -17.57
CA LEU A 169 12.93 -3.28 -16.38
C LEU A 169 12.60 -4.76 -16.55
N ASN A 170 13.28 -5.62 -15.80
CA ASN A 170 13.10 -7.06 -15.83
C ASN A 170 13.08 -7.65 -14.41
N PRO A 171 12.05 -7.36 -13.58
CA PRO A 171 12.00 -7.92 -12.24
C PRO A 171 11.89 -9.45 -12.31
N LYS A 172 12.64 -10.16 -11.46
CA LYS A 172 12.52 -11.60 -11.29
C LYS A 172 11.21 -11.99 -10.61
N SER A 173 10.75 -11.18 -9.65
CA SER A 173 9.45 -11.41 -9.01
C SER A 173 8.76 -10.12 -8.60
N VAL A 174 7.43 -10.10 -8.66
CA VAL A 174 6.60 -8.99 -8.17
C VAL A 174 5.61 -9.52 -7.12
N LEU A 175 5.62 -8.98 -5.91
CA LEU A 175 4.62 -9.27 -4.87
C LEU A 175 3.48 -8.25 -4.93
N VAL A 176 2.24 -8.72 -5.10
CA VAL A 176 1.04 -7.89 -5.31
C VAL A 176 -0.18 -8.36 -4.50
N ASP A 177 -1.21 -7.52 -4.43
CA ASP A 177 -2.55 -7.92 -3.98
C ASP A 177 -3.26 -8.80 -5.04
N PHE A 178 -4.33 -9.48 -4.64
CA PHE A 178 -5.18 -10.35 -5.46
C PHE A 178 -6.14 -9.53 -6.35
N GLU A 179 -5.59 -8.61 -7.14
CA GLU A 179 -6.34 -7.83 -8.11
C GLU A 179 -6.06 -8.34 -9.52
N LYS A 180 -7.07 -8.97 -10.13
CA LYS A 180 -6.92 -9.62 -11.44
C LYS A 180 -6.46 -8.66 -12.54
N ALA A 181 -6.93 -7.41 -12.51
CA ALA A 181 -6.53 -6.41 -13.50
C ALA A 181 -5.05 -6.03 -13.42
N SER A 182 -4.48 -5.93 -12.21
CA SER A 182 -3.06 -5.63 -12.02
C SER A 182 -2.18 -6.84 -12.35
N ILE A 183 -2.61 -8.04 -11.95
CA ILE A 183 -1.94 -9.31 -12.28
C ILE A 183 -1.86 -9.52 -13.78
N ASN A 184 -2.98 -9.42 -14.50
CA ASN A 184 -3.02 -9.59 -15.95
C ASN A 184 -2.10 -8.59 -16.66
N ALA A 185 -2.09 -7.33 -16.21
CA ALA A 185 -1.21 -6.30 -16.78
C ALA A 185 0.27 -6.57 -16.52
N LEU A 186 0.61 -7.14 -15.36
CA LEU A 186 1.98 -7.56 -15.06
C LEU A 186 2.41 -8.74 -15.93
N GLU A 187 1.56 -9.75 -16.09
CA GLU A 187 1.82 -10.90 -16.96
C GLU A 187 1.97 -10.48 -18.43
N GLU A 188 1.21 -9.46 -18.86
CA GLU A 188 1.29 -8.91 -20.21
C GLU A 188 2.60 -8.14 -20.46
N VAL A 189 3.03 -7.29 -19.52
CA VAL A 189 4.17 -6.38 -19.72
C VAL A 189 5.51 -7.00 -19.27
N PHE A 190 5.49 -7.81 -18.22
CA PHE A 190 6.67 -8.45 -17.64
C PHE A 190 6.55 -9.98 -17.69
N THR A 191 6.54 -10.52 -18.91
CA THR A 191 6.26 -11.94 -19.20
C THR A 191 7.22 -12.93 -18.54
N ALA A 192 8.45 -12.51 -18.22
CA ALA A 192 9.45 -13.33 -17.55
C ALA A 192 9.38 -13.26 -16.00
N SER A 193 8.56 -12.37 -15.45
CA SER A 193 8.49 -12.15 -14.01
C SER A 193 7.60 -13.17 -13.32
N GLN A 194 8.05 -13.65 -12.16
CA GLN A 194 7.19 -14.43 -11.27
C GLN A 194 6.25 -13.49 -10.51
N ILE A 195 4.97 -13.46 -10.91
CA ILE A 195 3.94 -12.70 -10.19
C ILE A 195 3.48 -13.52 -8.98
N GLN A 196 3.43 -12.88 -7.81
CA GLN A 196 3.17 -13.54 -6.54
C GLN A 196 2.15 -12.77 -5.72
N GLY A 197 1.11 -13.46 -5.27
CA GLY A 197 0.11 -12.94 -4.34
C GLY A 197 0.67 -12.83 -2.93
N CYS A 198 0.35 -11.73 -2.26
CA CYS A 198 0.77 -11.47 -0.90
C CYS A 198 0.03 -12.35 0.13
N LEU A 199 0.76 -13.03 1.03
CA LEU A 199 0.16 -13.88 2.08
C LEU A 199 -0.75 -13.10 3.03
N PHE A 200 -0.47 -11.83 3.27
CA PHE A 200 -1.33 -10.96 4.07
C PHE A 200 -2.68 -10.78 3.39
N HIS A 201 -2.70 -10.49 2.09
CA HIS A 201 -3.94 -10.32 1.33
C HIS A 201 -4.68 -11.63 1.08
N LEU A 202 -3.98 -12.77 0.96
CA LEU A 202 -4.60 -14.10 0.98
C LEU A 202 -5.38 -14.29 2.29
N SER A 203 -4.71 -14.05 3.42
CA SER A 203 -5.33 -14.15 4.75
C SER A 203 -6.49 -13.16 4.93
N GLN A 204 -6.35 -11.95 4.38
CA GLN A 204 -7.40 -10.94 4.40
C GLN A 204 -8.61 -11.35 3.55
N SER A 205 -8.40 -11.98 2.40
CA SER A 205 -9.47 -12.48 1.53
C SER A 205 -10.28 -13.58 2.21
N VAL A 206 -9.61 -14.53 2.86
CA VAL A 206 -10.26 -15.55 3.69
C VAL A 206 -11.05 -14.90 4.83
N PHE A 207 -10.48 -13.90 5.52
CA PHE A 207 -11.20 -13.21 6.59
C PHE A 207 -12.41 -12.39 6.08
N ARG A 208 -12.30 -11.72 4.92
CA ARG A 208 -13.43 -11.05 4.28
C ARG A 208 -14.55 -12.04 3.98
N LYS A 209 -14.23 -13.24 3.51
CA LYS A 209 -15.24 -14.28 3.27
C LYS A 209 -15.90 -14.74 4.58
N ILE A 210 -15.13 -14.93 5.66
CA ILE A 210 -15.68 -15.22 7.01
C ILE A 210 -16.71 -14.16 7.42
N GLN A 211 -16.41 -12.87 7.17
CA GLN A 211 -17.35 -11.79 7.48
C GLN A 211 -18.63 -11.86 6.64
N GLN A 212 -18.50 -12.12 5.33
CA GLN A 212 -19.65 -12.28 4.43
C GLN A 212 -20.55 -13.46 4.81
N LEU A 213 -19.97 -14.54 5.34
CA LEU A 213 -20.69 -15.73 5.80
C LEU A 213 -21.27 -15.55 7.22
N GLY A 214 -21.08 -14.40 7.88
CA GLY A 214 -21.55 -14.18 9.26
C GLY A 214 -20.74 -14.93 10.33
N LEU A 215 -19.61 -15.54 9.97
CA LEU A 215 -18.81 -16.41 10.85
C LEU A 215 -17.80 -15.64 11.74
N GLN A 216 -17.83 -14.30 11.72
CA GLN A 216 -16.84 -13.47 12.39
C GLN A 216 -16.80 -13.69 13.91
N GLN A 217 -17.97 -13.80 14.55
CA GLN A 217 -18.05 -14.02 16.00
C GLN A 217 -17.50 -15.40 16.35
N LEU A 218 -17.91 -16.44 15.64
CA LEU A 218 -17.45 -17.81 15.83
C LEU A 218 -15.93 -17.93 15.68
N TYR A 219 -15.35 -17.32 14.63
CA TYR A 219 -13.90 -17.30 14.42
C TYR A 219 -13.14 -16.61 15.57
N ARG A 220 -13.73 -15.60 16.21
CA ARG A 220 -13.10 -14.85 17.31
C ARG A 220 -13.24 -15.55 18.65
N SER A 221 -14.35 -16.24 18.90
CA SER A 221 -14.63 -16.87 20.19
C SER A 221 -14.17 -18.32 20.29
N ASN A 222 -13.92 -19.01 19.17
CA ASN A 222 -13.53 -20.42 19.16
C ASN A 222 -12.11 -20.58 18.55
N SER A 223 -11.15 -20.98 19.40
CA SER A 223 -9.75 -21.17 18.99
C SER A 223 -9.55 -22.33 18.02
N GLU A 224 -10.35 -23.39 18.11
CA GLU A 224 -10.28 -24.53 17.21
C GLU A 224 -10.75 -24.14 15.80
N ILE A 225 -11.88 -23.42 15.70
CA ILE A 225 -12.35 -22.83 14.44
C ILE A 225 -11.28 -21.89 13.87
N SER A 226 -10.70 -21.03 14.71
CA SER A 226 -9.63 -20.13 14.28
C SER A 226 -8.42 -20.89 13.72
N LEU A 227 -8.06 -22.01 14.32
CA LEU A 227 -6.97 -22.87 13.86
C LEU A 227 -7.30 -23.52 12.50
N LYS A 228 -8.49 -24.12 12.34
CA LYS A 228 -8.92 -24.74 11.07
C LYS A 228 -8.92 -23.74 9.91
N VAL A 229 -9.42 -22.52 10.16
CA VAL A 229 -9.37 -21.43 9.17
C VAL A 229 -7.92 -21.06 8.80
N LYS A 230 -7.02 -20.97 9.78
CA LYS A 230 -5.59 -20.68 9.52
C LYS A 230 -4.88 -21.81 8.76
N MET A 231 -5.37 -23.05 8.83
CA MET A 231 -4.82 -24.14 8.02
C MET A 231 -5.02 -23.89 6.51
N LEU A 232 -6.11 -23.21 6.10
CA LEU A 232 -6.30 -22.84 4.69
C LEU A 232 -5.20 -21.91 4.18
N THR A 233 -4.83 -20.88 4.95
CA THR A 233 -3.74 -19.99 4.55
C THR A 233 -2.37 -20.65 4.68
N ALA A 234 -2.23 -21.63 5.59
CA ALA A 234 -1.01 -22.43 5.72
C ALA A 234 -0.75 -23.35 4.51
N LEU A 235 -1.77 -23.67 3.70
CA LEU A 235 -1.59 -24.39 2.43
C LEU A 235 -0.62 -23.65 1.50
N SER A 236 -0.43 -22.34 1.65
CA SER A 236 0.53 -21.57 0.86
C SER A 236 1.98 -21.99 1.08
N PHE A 237 2.26 -22.81 2.10
CA PHE A 237 3.59 -23.35 2.39
C PHE A 237 3.76 -24.80 1.91
N VAL A 238 2.74 -25.41 1.32
CA VAL A 238 2.78 -26.81 0.87
C VAL A 238 3.35 -26.86 -0.57
N PRO A 239 4.19 -27.84 -0.92
CA PRO A 239 4.59 -28.06 -2.30
C PRO A 239 3.38 -28.27 -3.23
N GLU A 240 3.42 -27.70 -4.43
CA GLU A 240 2.26 -27.77 -5.35
C GLU A 240 1.84 -29.20 -5.68
N ARG A 241 2.81 -30.12 -5.79
CA ARG A 241 2.57 -31.56 -6.02
C ARG A 241 1.73 -32.23 -4.93
N ASP A 242 1.79 -31.74 -3.70
CA ASP A 242 1.12 -32.33 -2.53
C ASP A 242 -0.16 -31.55 -2.17
N MET A 243 -0.48 -30.49 -2.93
CA MET A 243 -1.55 -29.55 -2.62
C MET A 243 -2.94 -30.20 -2.56
N ALA A 244 -3.22 -31.15 -3.45
CA ALA A 244 -4.51 -31.83 -3.50
C ALA A 244 -4.74 -32.70 -2.26
N GLU A 245 -3.71 -33.43 -1.83
CA GLU A 245 -3.76 -34.25 -0.61
C GLU A 245 -3.86 -33.38 0.64
N ALA A 246 -3.04 -32.33 0.74
CA ALA A 246 -3.07 -31.40 1.85
C ALA A 246 -4.44 -30.70 1.98
N LEU A 247 -5.04 -30.27 0.87
CA LEU A 247 -6.39 -29.70 0.87
C LEU A 247 -7.42 -30.71 1.39
N SER A 248 -7.37 -31.96 0.89
CA SER A 248 -8.30 -33.01 1.35
C SER A 248 -8.14 -33.27 2.85
N ALA A 249 -6.92 -33.38 3.35
CA ALA A 249 -6.65 -33.57 4.78
C ALA A 249 -7.19 -32.40 5.63
N VAL A 250 -7.06 -31.17 5.13
CA VAL A 250 -7.63 -29.98 5.78
C VAL A 250 -9.15 -30.06 5.78
N LEU A 251 -9.79 -30.19 4.61
CA LEU A 251 -11.25 -30.13 4.46
C LEU A 251 -11.99 -31.31 5.09
N ASN A 252 -11.40 -32.51 5.16
CA ASN A 252 -12.02 -33.65 5.85
C ASN A 252 -12.19 -33.40 7.36
N ASN A 253 -11.42 -32.46 7.91
CA ASN A 253 -11.52 -32.02 9.30
C ASN A 253 -12.17 -30.64 9.44
N PHE A 254 -12.79 -30.10 8.37
CA PHE A 254 -13.55 -28.87 8.44
C PHE A 254 -14.93 -29.15 9.06
N PRO A 255 -15.30 -28.45 10.15
CA PRO A 255 -16.61 -28.60 10.73
C PRO A 255 -17.70 -28.07 9.77
N PRO A 256 -18.94 -28.56 9.85
CA PRO A 256 -20.02 -28.21 8.92
C PRO A 256 -20.25 -26.70 8.77
N GLU A 257 -20.07 -25.93 9.84
CA GLU A 257 -20.21 -24.47 9.88
C GLU A 257 -19.22 -23.75 8.96
N LEU A 258 -18.10 -24.40 8.62
CA LEU A 258 -17.07 -23.86 7.73
C LEU A 258 -17.15 -24.41 6.30
N ALA A 259 -18.10 -25.28 5.96
CA ALA A 259 -18.20 -25.92 4.65
C ALA A 259 -18.18 -24.91 3.50
N SER A 260 -19.00 -23.86 3.56
CA SER A 260 -19.05 -22.81 2.54
C SER A 260 -17.76 -21.99 2.43
N LEU A 261 -16.96 -21.91 3.50
CA LEU A 261 -15.64 -21.27 3.45
C LEU A 261 -14.63 -22.18 2.72
N GLY A 262 -14.68 -23.49 2.98
CA GLY A 262 -13.88 -24.49 2.29
C GLY A 262 -14.18 -24.53 0.79
N GLU A 263 -15.46 -24.54 0.42
CA GLU A 263 -15.90 -24.48 -0.99
C GLU A 263 -15.41 -23.22 -1.69
N TYR A 264 -15.54 -22.06 -1.04
CA TYR A 264 -15.01 -20.80 -1.56
C TYR A 264 -13.50 -20.87 -1.79
N PHE A 265 -12.76 -21.42 -0.84
CA PHE A 265 -11.30 -21.51 -0.95
C PHE A 265 -10.91 -22.44 -2.09
N GLU A 266 -11.54 -23.61 -2.19
CA GLU A 266 -11.30 -24.55 -3.27
C GLU A 266 -11.62 -23.92 -4.63
N GLU A 267 -12.79 -23.30 -4.81
CA GLU A 267 -13.16 -22.64 -6.08
C GLU A 267 -12.19 -21.52 -6.47
N THR A 268 -11.79 -20.70 -5.50
CA THR A 268 -11.02 -19.48 -5.77
C THR A 268 -9.55 -19.76 -6.04
N TYR A 269 -8.95 -20.70 -5.29
CA TYR A 269 -7.48 -20.84 -5.21
C TYR A 269 -6.95 -22.19 -5.73
N ILE A 270 -7.80 -23.21 -5.84
CA ILE A 270 -7.39 -24.58 -6.22
C ILE A 270 -8.08 -25.06 -7.50
N GLY A 271 -9.36 -24.73 -7.66
CA GLY A 271 -10.24 -25.25 -8.69
C GLY A 271 -10.95 -26.53 -8.24
N ARG A 272 -12.28 -26.58 -8.36
CA ARG A 272 -13.08 -27.78 -8.02
C ARG A 272 -12.67 -28.99 -8.86
N ALA A 273 -12.67 -30.16 -8.23
CA ALA A 273 -12.46 -31.44 -8.91
C ALA A 273 -13.54 -31.70 -9.98
N ILE A 274 -13.11 -32.23 -11.12
CA ILE A 274 -13.93 -32.68 -12.25
C ILE A 274 -13.37 -34.03 -12.74
N PRO A 275 -14.12 -34.85 -13.50
CA PRO A 275 -13.69 -36.21 -13.86
C PRO A 275 -12.28 -36.33 -14.47
N ASN A 276 -11.82 -35.30 -15.19
CA ASN A 276 -10.52 -35.27 -15.87
C ASN A 276 -9.54 -34.22 -15.29
N GLY A 277 -9.68 -33.85 -14.02
CA GLY A 277 -8.74 -32.93 -13.35
C GLY A 277 -9.44 -31.92 -12.44
N ARG A 278 -9.05 -30.65 -12.53
CA ARG A 278 -9.65 -29.54 -11.77
C ARG A 278 -10.02 -28.40 -12.71
N ARG A 279 -11.08 -27.66 -12.37
CA ARG A 279 -11.39 -26.39 -13.05
C ARG A 279 -10.24 -25.39 -12.87
N GLN A 280 -10.09 -24.43 -13.77
CA GLN A 280 -9.15 -23.33 -13.54
C GLN A 280 -9.63 -22.49 -12.34
N PRO A 281 -8.79 -22.29 -11.30
CA PRO A 281 -9.11 -21.37 -10.22
C PRO A 281 -9.05 -19.91 -10.71
N ILE A 282 -9.65 -19.01 -9.93
CA ILE A 282 -9.52 -17.56 -10.17
C ILE A 282 -8.06 -17.12 -10.00
N PHE A 283 -7.39 -17.68 -9.00
CA PHE A 283 -5.98 -17.45 -8.68
C PHE A 283 -5.25 -18.79 -8.60
N PRO A 284 -4.35 -19.11 -9.55
CA PRO A 284 -3.67 -20.40 -9.58
C PRO A 284 -2.72 -20.58 -8.40
N ILE A 285 -2.45 -21.84 -8.03
CA ILE A 285 -1.57 -22.21 -6.90
C ILE A 285 -0.23 -21.48 -6.99
N SER A 286 0.40 -21.48 -8.16
CA SER A 286 1.68 -20.82 -8.42
C SER A 286 1.69 -19.32 -8.09
N LEU A 287 0.53 -18.64 -8.14
CA LEU A 287 0.42 -17.23 -7.78
C LEU A 287 0.53 -17.04 -6.26
N TRP A 288 -0.17 -17.83 -5.45
CA TRP A 288 -0.30 -17.59 -4.00
C TRP A 288 0.55 -18.52 -3.13
N ASN A 289 1.22 -19.50 -3.73
CA ASN A 289 2.20 -20.34 -3.06
C ASN A 289 3.41 -19.52 -2.63
N THR A 290 3.85 -19.67 -1.38
CA THR A 290 4.96 -18.92 -0.80
C THR A 290 6.20 -19.77 -0.57
N LEU A 291 6.17 -21.07 -0.87
CA LEU A 291 7.25 -22.03 -0.61
C LEU A 291 8.58 -21.55 -1.21
N ALA A 292 8.58 -21.20 -2.49
CA ALA A 292 9.77 -20.71 -3.18
C ALA A 292 10.31 -19.41 -2.55
N ARG A 293 9.42 -18.50 -2.15
CA ARG A 293 9.82 -17.26 -1.48
C ARG A 293 10.46 -17.54 -0.12
N VAL A 294 9.91 -18.46 0.67
CA VAL A 294 10.48 -18.89 1.95
C VAL A 294 11.88 -19.46 1.77
N ARG A 295 12.05 -20.38 0.80
CA ARG A 295 13.35 -21.02 0.52
C ARG A 295 14.42 -20.01 0.13
N ASN A 296 14.02 -18.96 -0.59
CA ASN A 296 14.90 -17.88 -1.04
C ASN A 296 15.03 -16.71 -0.04
N ASN A 297 14.56 -16.86 1.21
CA ASN A 297 14.58 -15.78 2.21
C ASN A 297 13.86 -14.50 1.79
N LEU A 298 12.88 -14.60 0.88
CA LEU A 298 12.14 -13.45 0.37
C LEU A 298 10.90 -13.13 1.22
N PRO A 299 10.50 -11.84 1.33
CA PRO A 299 9.30 -11.48 2.05
C PRO A 299 8.04 -12.09 1.43
N ARG A 300 7.14 -12.59 2.27
CA ARG A 300 5.86 -13.21 1.89
C ARG A 300 4.67 -12.26 1.98
N THR A 301 4.87 -11.12 2.65
CA THR A 301 3.84 -10.14 2.96
C THR A 301 4.29 -8.76 2.51
N ASN A 302 3.36 -7.93 2.08
CA ASN A 302 3.57 -6.52 1.77
C ASN A 302 3.39 -5.61 3.00
N ASN A 303 3.52 -6.12 4.23
CA ASN A 303 3.29 -5.37 5.48
C ASN A 303 4.05 -4.03 5.54
N HIS A 304 5.22 -3.95 4.90
CA HIS A 304 5.96 -2.70 4.74
C HIS A 304 5.16 -1.66 3.93
N LEU A 305 4.60 -2.05 2.78
CA LEU A 305 3.80 -1.18 1.92
C LEU A 305 2.54 -0.73 2.64
N GLU A 306 1.84 -1.63 3.33
CA GLU A 306 0.66 -1.29 4.14
C GLU A 306 1.01 -0.32 5.29
N GLY A 307 2.17 -0.52 5.93
CA GLY A 307 2.71 0.42 6.92
C GLY A 307 3.06 1.77 6.31
N TRP A 308 3.64 1.76 5.10
CA TRP A 308 4.00 2.94 4.34
C TRP A 308 2.77 3.73 3.91
N HIS A 309 1.75 3.08 3.34
CA HIS A 309 0.46 3.69 2.98
C HIS A 309 -0.26 4.26 4.20
N ARG A 310 -0.26 3.54 5.34
CA ARG A 310 -0.82 4.06 6.59
C ARG A 310 -0.06 5.27 7.12
N ARG A 311 1.28 5.28 7.06
CA ARG A 311 2.11 6.44 7.45
C ARG A 311 1.87 7.62 6.53
N MET A 312 1.76 7.38 5.23
CA MET A 312 1.39 8.39 4.25
C MET A 312 0.02 8.96 4.62
N ALA A 313 -1.00 8.12 4.83
CA ALA A 313 -2.33 8.54 5.24
C ALA A 313 -2.36 9.27 6.59
N SER A 314 -1.56 8.87 7.58
CA SER A 314 -1.51 9.54 8.89
C SER A 314 -0.80 10.89 8.85
N ASN A 315 0.18 11.06 7.95
CA ASN A 315 0.78 12.37 7.68
C ASN A 315 -0.24 13.31 7.01
N VAL A 316 -1.32 12.75 6.45
CA VAL A 316 -2.48 13.48 5.94
C VAL A 316 -3.51 13.60 7.05
N ASP A 317 -3.23 14.51 7.95
CA ASP A 317 -4.10 14.89 9.06
C ASP A 317 -5.28 15.78 8.56
N CYS A 318 -5.69 15.57 7.29
CA CYS A 318 -6.64 16.34 6.50
C CYS A 318 -7.74 15.40 5.99
N TYR A 319 -9.00 15.68 6.34
CA TYR A 319 -10.15 14.90 5.87
C TYR A 319 -10.32 14.83 4.33
N HIS A 320 -9.54 15.60 3.56
CA HIS A 320 -9.42 15.48 2.09
C HIS A 320 -7.99 15.86 1.65
N LEU A 321 -7.24 14.92 1.07
CA LEU A 321 -5.94 15.20 0.48
C LEU A 321 -6.13 15.86 -0.89
N ASN A 322 -5.73 17.12 -1.03
CA ASN A 322 -5.69 17.74 -2.35
C ASN A 322 -4.44 17.26 -3.11
N ILE A 323 -4.48 17.35 -4.44
CA ILE A 323 -3.42 16.86 -5.32
C ILE A 323 -2.06 17.53 -5.07
N TRP A 324 -2.03 18.82 -4.73
CA TRP A 324 -0.79 19.55 -4.47
C TRP A 324 -0.07 19.02 -3.23
N LYS A 325 -0.82 18.77 -2.16
CA LYS A 325 -0.30 18.15 -0.94
C LYS A 325 0.18 16.74 -1.19
N LEU A 326 -0.56 15.96 -1.99
CA LEU A 326 -0.17 14.60 -2.34
C LEU A 326 1.16 14.57 -3.12
N ILE A 327 1.32 15.43 -4.12
CA ILE A 327 2.57 15.52 -4.89
C ILE A 327 3.74 15.90 -3.98
N ASN A 328 3.54 16.84 -3.04
CA ASN A 328 4.59 17.18 -2.07
C ASN A 328 4.95 16.00 -1.15
N ILE A 329 3.98 15.16 -0.79
CA ILE A 329 4.25 13.91 -0.05
C ILE A 329 5.07 12.95 -0.92
N PHE A 330 4.71 12.76 -2.19
CA PHE A 330 5.47 11.90 -3.10
C PHE A 330 6.93 12.36 -3.22
N LYS A 331 7.18 13.66 -3.36
CA LYS A 331 8.56 14.20 -3.38
C LYS A 331 9.32 13.94 -2.09
N LYS A 332 8.67 14.13 -0.94
CA LYS A 332 9.29 13.86 0.36
C LYS A 332 9.63 12.38 0.52
N GLU A 333 8.71 11.50 0.12
CA GLU A 333 8.91 10.05 0.20
C GLU A 333 9.98 9.56 -0.79
N ASP A 334 10.02 10.11 -2.00
CA ASP A 334 11.10 9.86 -2.98
C ASP A 334 12.47 10.28 -2.43
N ARG A 335 12.57 11.46 -1.83
CA ARG A 335 13.81 11.94 -1.20
C ARG A 335 14.26 11.03 -0.05
N LEU A 336 13.34 10.65 0.83
CA LEU A 336 13.65 9.73 1.94
C LEU A 336 14.10 8.37 1.42
N ALA A 337 13.44 7.85 0.38
CA ALA A 337 13.79 6.60 -0.26
C ALA A 337 15.19 6.67 -0.89
N SER A 338 15.53 7.78 -1.56
CA SER A 338 16.86 8.03 -2.13
C SER A 338 17.95 8.00 -1.04
N ILE A 339 17.73 8.69 0.09
CA ILE A 339 18.66 8.68 1.23
C ILE A 339 18.88 7.26 1.76
N VAL A 340 17.79 6.49 1.96
CA VAL A 340 17.86 5.10 2.43
C VAL A 340 18.66 4.23 1.45
N ARG A 341 18.42 4.37 0.14
CA ARG A 341 19.18 3.65 -0.90
C ARG A 341 20.67 3.99 -0.85
N THR A 342 21.03 5.27 -0.76
CA THR A 342 22.43 5.72 -0.67
C THR A 342 23.11 5.21 0.59
N GLN A 343 22.42 5.25 1.73
CA GLN A 343 22.92 4.70 3.00
C GLN A 343 23.20 3.20 2.89
N HIS A 344 22.26 2.43 2.33
CA HIS A 344 22.42 1.00 2.09
C HIS A 344 23.61 0.69 1.18
N MET A 345 23.73 1.42 0.06
CA MET A 345 24.88 1.29 -0.85
C MET A 345 26.22 1.64 -0.19
N SER A 346 26.20 2.47 0.85
CA SER A 346 27.39 2.85 1.63
C SER A 346 27.68 1.88 2.78
N GLY A 347 26.94 0.77 2.90
CA GLY A 347 27.12 -0.24 3.94
C GLY A 347 26.49 0.10 5.29
N ALA A 348 25.61 1.10 5.36
CA ALA A 348 24.88 1.39 6.58
C ALA A 348 23.80 0.32 6.82
N ASP A 349 23.87 -0.34 7.98
CA ASP A 349 22.86 -1.32 8.37
C ASP A 349 21.49 -0.67 8.58
N GLY A 350 20.46 -1.28 7.98
CA GLY A 350 19.08 -0.92 8.23
C GLY A 350 18.65 -1.18 9.68
N ALA A 351 17.57 -0.55 10.12
CA ALA A 351 17.03 -0.77 11.46
C ALA A 351 16.74 -2.27 11.68
N PRO A 352 17.18 -2.86 12.82
CA PRO A 352 17.05 -4.29 13.02
C PRO A 352 15.58 -4.70 13.09
N ARG A 353 15.19 -5.71 12.29
CA ARG A 353 13.87 -6.34 12.40
C ARG A 353 13.65 -6.86 13.81
N ARG A 354 12.44 -6.66 14.35
CA ARG A 354 12.05 -7.17 15.67
C ARG A 354 12.28 -8.68 15.76
N LYS A 355 12.91 -9.13 16.84
CA LYS A 355 13.27 -10.53 17.09
C LYS A 355 12.13 -11.51 16.80
N LYS A 356 10.92 -11.21 17.28
CA LYS A 356 9.73 -12.06 17.05
C LYS A 356 9.47 -12.42 15.57
N TYR A 357 9.77 -11.52 14.63
CA TYR A 357 9.56 -11.77 13.21
C TYR A 357 10.72 -12.56 12.59
N LYS A 358 11.96 -12.32 13.07
CA LYS A 358 13.13 -13.12 12.68
C LYS A 358 12.95 -14.58 13.11
N ASP A 359 12.56 -14.79 14.37
CA ASP A 359 12.33 -16.12 14.93
C ASP A 359 11.19 -16.85 14.19
N LEU A 360 10.10 -16.13 13.86
CA LEU A 360 8.99 -16.69 13.08
C LEU A 360 9.44 -17.11 11.67
N ASP A 361 10.19 -16.26 10.97
CA ASP A 361 10.70 -16.56 9.63
C ASP A 361 11.63 -17.78 9.66
N ALA A 362 12.55 -17.84 10.62
CA ALA A 362 13.48 -18.96 10.80
C ALA A 362 12.75 -20.29 11.06
N ARG A 363 11.72 -20.29 11.91
CA ARG A 363 10.89 -21.50 12.14
C ARG A 363 10.19 -21.96 10.87
N ILE A 364 9.58 -21.04 10.12
CA ILE A 364 8.86 -21.42 8.90
C ILE A 364 9.85 -21.90 7.83
N GLN A 365 11.01 -21.26 7.72
CA GLN A 365 12.06 -21.71 6.81
C GLN A 365 12.54 -23.12 7.17
N ASN A 366 12.77 -23.40 8.45
CA ASN A 366 13.13 -24.75 8.90
C ASN A 366 12.05 -25.78 8.51
N LEU A 367 10.77 -25.47 8.75
CA LEU A 367 9.67 -26.36 8.36
C LEU A 367 9.61 -26.61 6.84
N VAL A 368 9.81 -25.57 6.03
CA VAL A 368 9.74 -25.66 4.56
C VAL A 368 10.97 -26.35 3.95
N THR A 369 12.13 -26.21 4.58
CA THR A 369 13.36 -26.88 4.14
C THR A 369 13.37 -28.35 4.53
N ASN A 370 12.74 -28.71 5.65
CA ASN A 370 12.66 -30.09 6.15
C ASN A 370 11.34 -30.81 5.80
N TYR A 371 10.51 -30.22 4.93
CA TYR A 371 9.35 -30.86 4.33
C TYR A 371 9.81 -31.77 3.19
#